data_AF-X1V196-F1
#
_entry.id   AF-X1V196-F1
#
_cell.length_a   1.000
_cell.length_b   1.000
_cell.length_c   1.000
_cell.angle_alpha   90.00
_cell.angle_beta   90.00
_cell.angle_gamma   90.00
#
_symmetry.space_group_name_H-M   'P 1'
#
loop_
_entity.id
_entity.type
_entity.pdbx_description
1 polymer ?
#
loop_
_entity_poly.entity_id
_entity_poly.type
_entity_poly.pdbx_seq_one_letter_code
_entity_poly.pdbx_strand_id
1 'polypeptide(L)' 'NSDYQKTVVLDRKGRIAAAERIAELIRCQRVYSRLEKDGDLSIDVTIILGTDFDGRYCKE' A
#
# COMPACT_ATOMS: atom_id res chain seq x y z
N ASN A 1 14.21 4.07 14.73
CA ASN A 1 13.52 4.66 13.56
C ASN A 1 13.10 3.52 12.64
N SER A 2 12.10 2.73 13.06
CA SER A 2 11.72 1.48 12.38
C SER A 2 10.22 1.23 12.52
N ASP A 3 9.41 2.26 12.27
CA ASP A 3 7.99 2.26 12.67
C ASP A 3 7.06 1.45 11.76
N TYR A 4 7.53 0.99 10.59
CA TYR A 4 6.74 0.14 9.71
C TYR A 4 7.31 -1.27 9.64
N GLN A 5 6.86 -2.12 10.58
CA GLN A 5 7.17 -3.56 10.55
C GLN A 5 6.50 -4.28 9.37
N LYS A 6 5.47 -3.64 8.79
CA LYS A 6 4.51 -4.26 7.87
C LYS A 6 4.26 -3.34 6.68
N THR A 7 4.32 -3.91 5.49
CA THR A 7 4.03 -3.23 4.24
C THR A 7 2.54 -2.99 4.15
N VAL A 8 2.15 -1.79 3.71
CA VAL A 8 0.75 -1.41 3.54
C VAL A 8 0.56 -0.69 2.21
N VAL A 9 -0.52 -1.04 1.54
CA VAL A 9 -0.96 -0.39 0.30
C VAL A 9 -2.15 0.48 0.63
N LEU A 10 -2.04 1.78 0.34
CA LEU A 10 -3.05 2.79 0.60
C LEU A 10 -3.61 3.30 -0.72
N ASP A 11 -4.89 3.06 -0.97
CA ASP A 11 -5.61 3.75 -2.03
C ASP A 11 -6.05 5.14 -1.56
N ARG A 12 -5.82 6.16 -2.39
CA ARG A 12 -6.15 7.56 -2.08
C ARG A 12 -7.43 8.06 -2.76
N LYS A 13 -7.90 7.37 -3.81
CA LYS A 13 -9.02 7.82 -4.67
C LYS A 13 -10.29 6.98 -4.55
N GLY A 14 -10.33 6.01 -3.64
CA GLY A 14 -11.43 5.04 -3.54
C GLY A 14 -11.36 3.95 -4.62
N ARG A 15 -10.22 3.79 -5.30
CA ARG A 15 -10.00 2.79 -6.36
C ARG A 15 -9.27 1.58 -5.80
N ILE A 16 -9.94 0.86 -4.90
CA ILE A 16 -9.39 -0.30 -4.23
C ILE A 16 -8.86 -1.37 -5.20
N ALA A 17 -9.49 -1.54 -6.37
CA ALA A 17 -9.06 -2.50 -7.39
C ALA A 17 -7.61 -2.29 -7.88
N ALA A 18 -7.15 -1.04 -7.96
CA ALA A 18 -5.77 -0.76 -8.33
C ALA A 18 -4.80 -1.14 -7.20
N ALA A 19 -5.17 -0.83 -5.96
CA ALA A 19 -4.40 -1.19 -4.78
C ALA A 19 -4.36 -2.71 -4.55
N GLU A 20 -5.47 -3.42 -4.76
CA GLU A 20 -5.54 -4.89 -4.70
C GLU A 20 -4.64 -5.54 -5.74
N ARG A 21 -4.69 -5.08 -6.99
CA ARG A 21 -3.83 -5.63 -8.05
C ARG A 21 -2.35 -5.46 -7.74
N ILE A 22 -1.96 -4.33 -7.17
CA ILE A 22 -0.59 -4.09 -6.70
C ILE A 22 -0.26 -5.01 -5.54
N ALA A 23 -1.17 -5.14 -4.58
CA ALA A 23 -1.01 -5.99 -3.42
C ALA A 23 -0.84 -7.47 -3.81
N GLU A 24 -1.56 -7.96 -4.82
CA GLU A 24 -1.37 -9.29 -5.41
C GLU A 24 0.04 -9.44 -6.02
N LEU A 25 0.51 -8.44 -6.77
CA LEU A 25 1.85 -8.45 -7.38
C LEU A 25 2.97 -8.56 -6.33
N ILE A 26 2.86 -7.81 -5.23
CA ILE A 26 3.86 -7.81 -4.15
C ILE A 26 3.53 -8.79 -3.01
N ARG A 27 2.50 -9.63 -3.17
CA ARG A 27 1.96 -10.56 -2.16
C ARG A 27 1.74 -9.93 -0.79
N CYS A 28 1.25 -8.69 -0.76
CA CYS A 28 0.89 -8.00 0.46
C CYS A 28 -0.60 -8.19 0.74
N GLN A 29 -0.98 -8.54 1.97
CA GLN A 29 -2.40 -8.72 2.34
C GLN A 29 -3.03 -7.45 2.94
N ARG A 30 -2.23 -6.39 3.15
CA ARG A 30 -2.67 -5.20 3.88
C ARG A 30 -2.96 -4.06 2.92
N VAL A 31 -4.18 -4.08 2.39
CA VAL A 31 -4.72 -3.03 1.54
C VAL A 31 -5.73 -2.21 2.33
N TYR A 32 -5.54 -0.90 2.37
CA TYR A 32 -6.48 0.03 2.99
C TYR A 32 -6.88 1.09 1.97
N SER A 33 -8.16 1.44 1.95
CA SER A 33 -8.64 2.60 1.20
C SER A 33 -8.76 3.77 2.16
N ARG A 34 -7.96 4.81 1.95
CA ARG A 34 -8.00 6.06 2.71
C ARG A 34 -8.19 7.21 1.75
N LEU A 35 -9.46 7.53 1.52
CA LEU A 35 -9.88 8.74 0.82
C LEU A 35 -9.40 9.95 1.62
N GLU A 36 -8.35 10.60 1.15
CA GLU A 36 -7.91 11.87 1.72
C GLU A 36 -8.61 13.01 1.00
N LYS A 37 -9.49 13.71 1.72
CA LYS A 37 -10.18 14.91 1.20
C LYS A 37 -9.24 16.06 0.89
N ASP A 38 -8.12 16.15 1.60
CA ASP A 38 -7.10 17.20 1.48
C ASP A 38 -5.74 16.64 0.98
N GLY A 39 -5.72 15.37 0.56
CA GLY A 39 -4.53 14.73 0.04
C GLY A 39 -4.26 15.13 -1.41
N ASP A 40 -3.02 14.94 -1.86
CA ASP A 40 -2.65 15.21 -3.24
C ASP A 40 -3.45 14.29 -4.20
N LEU A 41 -4.40 14.88 -4.92
CA LEU A 41 -5.32 14.17 -5.82
C LEU A 41 -4.62 13.65 -7.09
N SER A 42 -3.33 13.92 -7.29
CA SER A 42 -2.57 13.29 -8.38
C SER A 42 -2.19 11.85 -8.05
N ILE A 43 -2.14 11.48 -6.76
CA ILE A 43 -1.71 10.16 -6.31
C ILE A 43 -2.91 9.20 -6.30
N ASP A 44 -2.85 8.13 -7.10
CA ASP A 44 -3.86 7.07 -7.08
C ASP A 44 -3.63 6.09 -5.91
N VAL A 45 -2.37 5.65 -5.71
CA VAL A 45 -1.99 4.65 -4.70
C VAL A 45 -0.68 5.05 -4.04
N THR A 46 -0.59 4.88 -2.72
CA THR A 46 0.63 5.03 -1.92
C THR A 46 1.01 3.67 -1.35
N ILE A 47 2.27 3.25 -1.49
CA ILE A 47 2.78 2.00 -0.90
C ILE A 47 3.81 2.37 0.16
N ILE A 48 3.61 1.90 1.38
CA ILE A 48 4.59 2.04 2.47
C ILE A 48 5.24 0.68 2.64
N LEU A 49 6.53 0.60 2.34
CA LEU A 49 7.31 -0.63 2.45
C LEU A 49 7.78 -0.81 3.89
N GLY A 50 7.40 -1.94 4.49
CA GLY A 50 7.86 -2.35 5.81
C GLY A 50 9.07 -3.28 5.75
N THR A 51 9.53 -3.71 6.91
CA THR A 51 10.61 -4.70 7.04
C THR A 51 10.27 -6.09 6.49
N ASP A 52 8.99 -6.35 6.25
CA ASP A 52 8.48 -7.57 5.60
C ASP A 52 8.74 -7.59 4.08
N PHE A 53 9.10 -6.46 3.46
CA PHE A 53 9.37 -6.40 2.03
C PHE A 53 10.82 -6.72 1.68
N ASP A 54 11.04 -7.80 0.93
CA ASP A 54 12.38 -8.30 0.56
C ASP A 54 12.93 -7.68 -0.74
N GLY A 55 12.29 -6.62 -1.26
CA GLY A 55 12.62 -6.04 -2.57
C GLY A 55 11.84 -6.65 -3.74
N ARG A 56 11.08 -7.73 -3.51
CA ARG A 56 10.21 -8.35 -4.53
C ARG A 56 8.79 -8.61 -4.02
N TYR A 57 8.66 -9.19 -2.83
CA TYR A 57 7.39 -9.52 -2.22
C TYR A 57 7.47 -9.39 -0.69
N CYS A 58 6.29 -9.30 -0.06
CA CYS A 58 6.17 -9.33 1.39
C CYS A 58 6.34 -10.78 1.88
N LYS A 59 7.25 -10.98 2.83
CA LYS A 59 7.40 -12.23 3.57
C LYS A 59 6.50 -12.16 4.80
N GLU A 60 5.84 -13.27 5.13
CA GLU A 60 4.98 -13.37 6.32
C GLU A 60 5.74 -13.20 7.64
#